data_AF-A0A0C2ZAZ0-F1
#
_entry.id   AF-A0A0C2ZAZ0-F1
#
_cell.length_a   1.000
_cell.length_b   1.000
_cell.length_c   1.000
_cell.angle_alpha   90.00
_cell.angle_beta   90.00
_cell.angle_gamma   90.00
#
_symmetry.space_group_name_H-M   'P 1'
#
loop_
_entity.id
_entity.type
_entity.pdbx_description
1 polymer ?
#
loop_
_entity_poly.entity_id
_entity_poly.type
_entity_poly.pdbx_seq_one_letter_code
_entity_poly.pdbx_strand_id
1 'polypeptide(L)'
;MSVKVLHLQPTVSPEQGAKILALCQGLQELTLQIVNHTNLLDEENPLHGPLHDLWPTTLCMNIASVFYGPNIYLPDLVLLRHVQRLHLTNCWVARRGLFIGLHELSQLTHLSFHIHSPGQWMTHPEVLFEIFQCFLRLRVVVLWRMEYHASEEIYSNMVQQNLMDHRIVVFNSAHFTEYTGSISSFWEIAERVVQWQENNQKCCDVPSNISSFDLLA
;
A
#
# COMPACT_ATOMS: atom_id res chain seq x y z
N MET A 1 5.54 -26.45 -5.03
CA MET A 1 5.72 -26.20 -3.58
C MET A 1 4.72 -25.14 -3.18
N SER A 2 3.93 -25.36 -2.12
CA SER A 2 2.95 -24.34 -1.67
C SER A 2 3.70 -23.23 -0.95
N VAL A 3 3.85 -22.08 -1.58
CA VAL A 3 4.47 -20.88 -0.99
C VAL A 3 3.33 -19.91 -0.70
N LYS A 4 3.12 -19.60 0.58
CA LYS A 4 2.03 -18.71 1.01
C LYS A 4 2.40 -17.23 0.94
N VAL A 5 3.66 -16.93 1.25
CA VAL A 5 4.23 -15.60 1.30
C VAL A 5 5.53 -15.59 0.51
N LEU A 6 5.70 -14.61 -0.37
CA LEU A 6 6.92 -14.42 -1.15
C LEU A 6 7.33 -12.95 -1.12
N HIS A 7 8.62 -12.72 -0.86
CA HIS A 7 9.23 -11.39 -0.95
C HIS A 7 10.36 -11.41 -1.98
N LEU A 8 10.16 -10.68 -3.07
CA LEU A 8 11.15 -10.48 -4.13
C LEU A 8 11.81 -9.12 -3.95
N GLN A 9 13.09 -9.15 -3.61
CA GLN A 9 13.90 -7.98 -3.29
C GLN A 9 14.34 -7.23 -4.56
N PRO A 10 14.74 -5.94 -4.46
CA PRO A 10 15.18 -5.13 -5.60
C PRO A 10 16.37 -5.71 -6.38
N THR A 11 17.18 -6.56 -5.75
CA THR A 11 18.35 -7.21 -6.36
C THR A 11 17.99 -8.35 -7.31
N VAL A 12 16.73 -8.81 -7.30
CA VAL A 12 16.23 -9.85 -8.21
C VAL A 12 15.88 -9.21 -9.55
N SER A 13 16.45 -9.70 -10.64
CA SER A 13 16.06 -9.25 -12.00
C SER A 13 14.63 -9.67 -12.35
N PRO A 14 13.93 -8.94 -13.24
CA PRO A 14 12.59 -9.31 -13.70
C PRO A 14 12.48 -10.76 -14.22
N GLU A 15 13.46 -11.25 -14.97
CA GLU A 15 13.48 -12.62 -15.51
C GLU A 15 13.66 -13.67 -14.41
N GLN A 16 14.49 -13.37 -13.41
CA GLN A 16 14.63 -14.24 -12.23
C GLN A 16 13.35 -14.24 -11.41
N GLY A 17 12.74 -13.07 -11.21
CA GLY A 17 11.44 -12.93 -10.54
C GLY A 17 10.36 -13.77 -11.22
N ALA A 18 10.26 -13.69 -12.54
CA ALA A 18 9.30 -14.47 -13.33
C ALA A 18 9.47 -15.98 -13.13
N LYS A 19 10.73 -16.46 -13.16
CA LYS A 19 11.05 -17.88 -12.91
C LYS A 19 10.70 -18.31 -11.49
N ILE A 20 10.95 -17.46 -10.49
CA ILE A 20 10.58 -17.76 -9.09
C ILE A 20 9.06 -17.84 -8.97
N LEU A 21 8.33 -16.86 -9.51
CA LEU A 21 6.86 -16.81 -9.48
C LEU A 21 6.25 -18.05 -10.14
N ALA A 22 6.77 -18.48 -11.29
CA ALA A 22 6.28 -19.67 -11.99
C ALA A 22 6.43 -20.98 -11.19
N LEU A 23 7.30 -21.02 -10.18
CA LEU A 23 7.48 -22.18 -9.30
C LEU A 23 6.55 -22.15 -8.07
N CYS A 24 5.92 -21.00 -7.80
CA CYS A 24 5.02 -20.82 -6.67
C CYS A 24 3.62 -21.33 -7.00
N GLN A 25 2.94 -21.88 -5.99
CA GLN A 25 1.53 -22.25 -6.04
C GLN A 25 0.87 -21.86 -4.72
N GLY A 26 -0.39 -21.40 -4.79
CA GLY A 26 -1.18 -21.06 -3.60
C GLY A 26 -0.72 -19.81 -2.85
N LEU A 27 -0.05 -18.88 -3.56
CA LEU A 27 0.46 -17.63 -3.04
C LEU A 27 -0.69 -16.72 -2.58
N GLN A 28 -0.60 -16.23 -1.35
CA GLN A 28 -1.58 -15.31 -0.77
C GLN A 28 -1.01 -13.90 -0.66
N GLU A 29 0.27 -13.79 -0.31
CA GLU A 29 0.95 -12.51 -0.14
C GLU A 29 2.20 -12.42 -1.01
N LEU A 30 2.26 -11.38 -1.84
CA LEU A 30 3.41 -11.08 -2.68
C LEU A 30 3.94 -9.70 -2.33
N THR A 31 5.22 -9.61 -1.98
CA THR A 31 5.98 -8.36 -1.98
C THR A 31 6.90 -8.34 -3.19
N LEU A 32 6.66 -7.41 -4.11
CA LEU A 32 7.38 -7.26 -5.36
C LEU A 32 8.12 -5.92 -5.38
N GLN A 33 9.41 -5.94 -5.05
CA GLN A 33 10.27 -4.75 -5.04
C GLN A 33 11.29 -4.73 -6.20
N ILE A 34 11.16 -5.66 -7.16
CA ILE A 34 12.00 -5.76 -8.36
C ILE A 34 11.93 -4.46 -9.14
N VAL A 35 13.05 -3.80 -9.42
CA VAL A 35 13.04 -2.61 -10.29
C VAL A 35 13.12 -3.08 -11.73
N ASN A 36 12.08 -2.81 -12.52
CA ASN A 36 12.14 -3.10 -13.94
C ASN A 36 12.81 -1.94 -14.68
N HIS A 37 13.97 -2.23 -15.28
CA HIS A 37 14.77 -1.25 -16.03
C HIS A 37 14.53 -1.30 -17.54
N THR A 38 13.56 -2.08 -18.04
CA THR A 38 13.25 -2.14 -19.47
C THR A 38 12.67 -0.81 -19.94
N ASN A 39 13.55 0.09 -20.39
CA ASN A 39 13.27 1.43 -20.88
C ASN A 39 12.66 1.47 -22.30
N LEU A 40 12.14 0.35 -22.82
CA LEU A 40 11.75 0.24 -24.22
C LEU A 40 10.26 -0.13 -24.29
N LEU A 41 9.50 0.73 -24.97
CA LEU A 41 8.06 0.61 -25.24
C LEU A 41 7.66 -0.72 -25.93
N ASP A 42 8.64 -1.54 -26.31
CA ASP A 42 8.48 -2.74 -27.14
C ASP A 42 8.83 -4.05 -26.40
N GLU A 43 9.23 -4.02 -25.12
CA GLU A 43 9.51 -5.24 -24.32
C GLU A 43 8.43 -5.49 -23.27
N GLU A 44 7.71 -6.61 -23.40
CA GLU A 44 6.72 -7.06 -22.40
C GLU A 44 7.38 -7.35 -21.05
N ASN A 45 6.75 -6.89 -19.96
CA ASN A 45 7.24 -7.16 -18.61
C ASN A 45 7.20 -8.68 -18.34
N PRO A 46 8.34 -9.34 -18.09
CA PRO A 46 8.39 -10.80 -17.92
C PRO A 46 7.63 -11.30 -16.69
N LEU A 47 7.28 -10.40 -15.75
CA LEU A 47 6.48 -10.73 -14.58
C LEU A 47 4.99 -10.87 -14.89
N HIS A 48 4.52 -10.37 -16.04
CA HIS A 48 3.10 -10.29 -16.40
C HIS A 48 2.38 -11.64 -16.34
N GLY A 49 2.83 -12.62 -17.13
CA GLY A 49 2.22 -13.96 -17.17
C GLY A 49 2.21 -14.65 -15.80
N PRO A 50 3.36 -14.74 -15.09
CA PRO A 50 3.38 -15.35 -13.76
C PRO A 50 2.49 -14.65 -12.74
N LEU A 51 2.37 -13.32 -12.78
CA LEU A 51 1.45 -12.58 -11.91
C LEU A 51 -0.01 -12.86 -12.25
N HIS A 52 -0.33 -13.02 -13.54
CA HIS A 52 -1.65 -13.43 -14.00
C HIS A 52 -2.04 -14.79 -13.45
N ASP A 53 -1.11 -15.74 -13.36
CA ASP A 53 -1.46 -17.12 -12.96
C ASP A 53 -1.55 -17.32 -11.44
N LEU A 54 -0.93 -16.43 -10.64
CA LEU A 54 -0.81 -16.59 -9.19
C LEU A 54 -1.96 -15.98 -8.37
N TRP A 55 -2.66 -14.97 -8.90
CA TRP A 55 -3.78 -14.27 -8.24
C TRP A 55 -3.63 -14.03 -6.72
N PRO A 56 -2.60 -13.27 -6.28
CA PRO A 56 -2.42 -13.00 -4.86
C PRO A 56 -3.56 -12.13 -4.29
N THR A 57 -3.98 -12.41 -3.06
CA THR A 57 -4.99 -11.59 -2.35
C THR A 57 -4.38 -10.32 -1.75
N THR A 58 -3.11 -10.40 -1.35
CA THR A 58 -2.32 -9.30 -0.81
C THR A 58 -1.14 -9.01 -1.73
N LEU A 59 -1.02 -7.78 -2.21
CA LEU A 59 0.08 -7.33 -3.04
C LEU A 59 0.74 -6.11 -2.40
N CYS A 60 2.01 -6.24 -2.07
CA CYS A 60 2.91 -5.13 -1.82
C CYS A 60 3.78 -4.95 -3.06
N MET A 61 3.82 -3.75 -3.62
CA MET A 61 4.65 -3.48 -4.78
C MET A 61 5.24 -2.08 -4.73
N ASN A 62 6.42 -1.91 -5.33
CA ASN A 62 6.93 -0.58 -5.64
C ASN A 62 6.31 -0.14 -6.98
N ILE A 63 5.70 1.04 -7.01
CA ILE A 63 5.10 1.58 -8.24
C ILE A 63 6.18 1.67 -9.35
N ALA A 64 7.38 2.14 -9.03
CA ALA A 64 8.47 2.20 -10.01
C ALA A 64 8.91 0.83 -10.56
N SER A 65 8.54 -0.28 -9.92
CA SER A 65 8.79 -1.65 -10.40
C SER A 65 7.99 -2.05 -11.63
N VAL A 66 6.84 -1.38 -11.84
CA VAL A 66 5.86 -1.75 -12.87
C VAL A 66 5.54 -0.57 -13.79
N PHE A 67 5.82 0.67 -13.38
CA PHE A 67 5.36 1.86 -14.09
C PHE A 67 6.53 2.73 -14.60
N TYR A 68 6.55 3.00 -15.91
CA TYR A 68 7.48 3.90 -16.58
C TYR A 68 6.77 5.17 -17.09
N GLY A 69 7.32 6.34 -16.78
CA GLY A 69 6.98 7.60 -17.45
C GLY A 69 5.95 8.52 -16.74
N PRO A 70 5.70 9.72 -17.31
CA PRO A 70 4.79 10.74 -16.76
C PRO A 70 3.30 10.42 -16.94
N ASN A 71 2.98 9.39 -17.73
CA ASN A 71 1.64 8.87 -17.94
C ASN A 71 1.54 7.55 -17.18
N ILE A 72 0.73 7.52 -16.13
CA ILE A 72 0.44 6.27 -15.43
C ILE A 72 -0.55 5.49 -16.28
N TYR A 73 -0.02 4.69 -17.20
CA TYR A 73 -0.75 3.53 -17.69
C TYR A 73 -0.55 2.45 -16.63
N LEU A 74 -1.62 2.09 -15.91
CA LEU A 74 -1.67 0.81 -15.19
C LEU A 74 -1.81 -0.28 -16.25
N PRO A 75 -0.74 -0.97 -16.67
CA PRO A 75 -0.81 -1.78 -17.88
C PRO A 75 -1.73 -2.99 -17.69
N ASP A 76 -2.06 -3.38 -16.45
CA ASP A 76 -3.11 -4.37 -16.21
C ASP A 76 -3.84 -4.16 -14.89
N LEU A 77 -4.82 -3.26 -14.90
CA LEU A 77 -5.87 -3.26 -13.87
C LEU A 77 -6.50 -4.66 -13.71
N VAL A 78 -6.54 -5.45 -14.78
CA VAL A 78 -7.02 -6.83 -14.78
C VAL A 78 -6.23 -7.71 -13.80
N LEU A 79 -4.90 -7.56 -13.72
CA LEU A 79 -4.08 -8.30 -12.75
C LEU A 79 -4.42 -7.91 -11.31
N LEU A 80 -4.77 -6.64 -11.10
CA LEU A 80 -5.07 -6.09 -9.78
C LEU A 80 -6.52 -6.30 -9.33
N ARG A 81 -7.45 -6.67 -10.23
CA ARG A 81 -8.89 -6.88 -9.92
C ARG A 81 -9.15 -7.97 -8.87
N HIS A 82 -8.19 -8.83 -8.59
CA HIS A 82 -8.31 -9.89 -7.57
C HIS A 82 -7.68 -9.49 -6.24
N VAL A 83 -6.80 -8.48 -6.24
CA VAL A 83 -6.11 -8.00 -5.04
C VAL A 83 -7.12 -7.30 -4.13
N GLN A 84 -7.14 -7.69 -2.86
CA GLN A 84 -7.98 -7.08 -1.82
C GLN A 84 -7.18 -6.16 -0.89
N ARG A 85 -5.90 -6.46 -0.69
CA ARG A 85 -4.98 -5.66 0.13
C ARG A 85 -3.82 -5.18 -0.72
N LEU A 86 -3.75 -3.87 -0.94
CA LEU A 86 -2.76 -3.26 -1.82
C LEU A 86 -1.86 -2.29 -1.04
N HIS A 87 -0.57 -2.55 -1.05
CA HIS A 87 0.45 -1.66 -0.53
C HIS A 87 1.34 -1.14 -1.66
N LEU A 88 1.38 0.18 -1.79
CA LEU A 88 2.14 0.88 -2.80
C LEU A 88 3.34 1.56 -2.13
N THR A 89 4.51 0.97 -2.30
CA THR A 89 5.79 1.53 -1.80
C THR A 89 6.38 2.53 -2.79
N ASN A 90 7.17 3.48 -2.28
CA ASN A 90 7.82 4.53 -3.07
C ASN A 90 6.84 5.26 -4.01
N CYS A 91 5.66 5.56 -3.49
CA CYS A 91 4.62 6.26 -4.21
C CYS A 91 5.04 7.69 -4.56
N TRP A 92 5.29 7.94 -5.84
CA TRP A 92 5.32 9.27 -6.44
C TRP A 92 3.92 9.89 -6.57
N VAL A 93 2.96 9.44 -5.75
CA VAL A 93 1.53 9.80 -5.77
C VAL A 93 1.31 11.32 -5.77
N ALA A 94 2.29 12.08 -5.28
CA ALA A 94 2.18 13.52 -5.13
C ALA A 94 2.68 14.40 -6.30
N ARG A 95 3.38 13.87 -7.32
CA ARG A 95 3.98 14.77 -8.33
C ARG A 95 3.02 15.27 -9.41
N ARG A 96 1.91 14.56 -9.71
CA ARG A 96 0.97 14.92 -10.80
C ARG A 96 -0.50 14.52 -10.62
N GLY A 97 -0.94 14.10 -9.43
CA GLY A 97 -2.30 13.58 -9.24
C GLY A 97 -2.47 12.24 -9.94
N LEU A 98 -2.42 11.16 -9.18
CA LEU A 98 -2.30 9.80 -9.69
C LEU A 98 -3.65 9.09 -9.51
N PHE A 99 -4.49 9.01 -10.57
CA PHE A 99 -5.82 8.39 -10.44
C PHE A 99 -6.36 7.60 -11.65
N ILE A 100 -5.62 7.49 -12.74
CA ILE A 100 -6.15 6.73 -13.89
C ILE A 100 -6.14 5.25 -13.53
N GLY A 101 -7.32 4.70 -13.22
CA GLY A 101 -7.56 3.26 -13.09
C GLY A 101 -7.63 2.72 -11.66
N LEU A 102 -7.03 3.33 -10.65
CA LEU A 102 -7.09 2.79 -9.28
C LEU A 102 -8.53 2.69 -8.76
N HIS A 103 -9.38 3.66 -9.09
CA HIS A 103 -10.82 3.64 -8.77
C HIS A 103 -11.57 2.43 -9.36
N GLU A 104 -11.03 1.77 -10.39
CA GLU A 104 -11.59 0.53 -10.94
C GLU A 104 -11.36 -0.69 -10.03
N LEU A 105 -10.45 -0.58 -9.06
CA LEU A 105 -10.15 -1.63 -8.07
C LEU A 105 -11.16 -1.61 -6.91
N SER A 106 -12.44 -1.64 -7.26
CA SER A 106 -13.57 -1.56 -6.32
C SER A 106 -13.62 -2.70 -5.28
N GLN A 107 -12.89 -3.79 -5.51
CA GLN A 107 -12.76 -4.91 -4.58
C GLN A 107 -11.82 -4.65 -3.39
N LEU A 108 -11.01 -3.58 -3.43
CA LEU A 108 -10.04 -3.30 -2.36
C LEU A 108 -10.73 -3.10 -1.02
N THR A 109 -10.21 -3.77 0.00
CA THR A 109 -10.60 -3.60 1.41
C THR A 109 -9.51 -2.91 2.21
N HIS A 110 -8.25 -3.03 1.78
CA HIS A 110 -7.10 -2.40 2.43
C HIS A 110 -6.23 -1.70 1.40
N LEU A 111 -5.91 -0.43 1.65
CA LEU A 111 -5.04 0.37 0.81
C LEU A 111 -3.96 1.02 1.66
N SER A 112 -2.73 1.05 1.15
CA SER A 112 -1.63 1.63 1.87
C SER A 112 -0.64 2.32 0.94
N PHE A 113 -0.23 3.54 1.30
CA PHE A 113 0.70 4.35 0.51
C PHE A 113 1.46 5.35 1.37
N HIS A 114 2.57 5.86 0.84
CA HIS A 114 3.38 6.89 1.51
C HIS A 114 2.83 8.29 1.25
N ILE A 115 2.88 9.15 2.28
CA ILE A 115 2.48 10.56 2.24
C ILE A 115 3.63 11.50 2.62
N HIS A 116 3.59 12.73 2.11
CA HIS A 116 4.54 13.79 2.43
C HIS A 116 3.95 14.74 3.48
N SER A 117 4.77 15.60 4.07
CA SER A 117 4.27 16.60 5.01
C SER A 117 3.42 17.66 4.30
N PRO A 118 2.38 18.18 4.97
CA PRO A 118 1.66 19.35 4.51
C PRO A 118 2.61 20.51 4.18
N GLY A 119 2.40 21.19 3.04
CA GLY A 119 3.21 22.34 2.61
C GLY A 119 4.35 22.02 1.64
N GLN A 120 4.72 20.75 1.46
CA GLN A 120 5.55 20.32 0.32
C GLN A 120 4.63 19.83 -0.80
N TRP A 121 4.36 20.70 -1.78
CA TRP A 121 3.69 20.40 -3.07
C TRP A 121 2.43 19.51 -2.97
N MET A 122 1.30 20.21 -2.84
CA MET A 122 -0.12 19.80 -2.89
C MET A 122 -0.41 18.41 -3.49
N THR A 123 -1.16 17.56 -2.75
CA THR A 123 -2.12 16.55 -3.29
C THR A 123 -2.76 15.62 -2.23
N HIS A 124 -2.39 15.65 -0.94
CA HIS A 124 -2.97 14.68 0.02
C HIS A 124 -4.50 14.78 0.21
N PRO A 125 -5.10 15.97 0.29
CA PRO A 125 -6.53 16.06 0.58
C PRO A 125 -7.42 15.55 -0.56
N GLU A 126 -7.14 15.99 -1.78
CA GLU A 126 -7.85 15.57 -2.99
C GLU A 126 -7.70 14.06 -3.21
N VAL A 127 -6.51 13.52 -2.94
CA VAL A 127 -6.25 12.09 -3.08
C VAL A 127 -7.10 11.28 -2.09
N LEU A 128 -7.10 11.68 -0.82
CA LEU A 128 -7.90 11.00 0.21
C LEU A 128 -9.40 11.13 -0.07
N PHE A 129 -9.84 12.31 -0.50
CA PHE A 129 -11.24 12.55 -0.86
C PHE A 129 -11.70 11.59 -1.97
N GLU A 130 -10.93 11.50 -3.07
CA GLU A 130 -11.25 10.60 -4.18
C GLU A 130 -11.19 9.13 -3.76
N ILE A 131 -10.21 8.74 -2.94
CA ILE A 131 -10.15 7.39 -2.37
C ILE A 131 -11.45 7.07 -1.59
N PHE A 132 -11.93 7.97 -0.74
CA PHE A 132 -13.15 7.72 0.03
C PHE A 132 -14.41 7.72 -0.82
N GLN A 133 -14.44 8.46 -1.92
CA GLN A 133 -15.58 8.45 -2.85
C GLN A 133 -15.61 7.20 -3.74
N CYS A 134 -14.46 6.77 -4.27
CA CYS A 134 -14.39 5.70 -5.25
C CYS A 134 -14.34 4.31 -4.63
N PHE A 135 -13.79 4.16 -3.43
CA PHE A 135 -13.54 2.86 -2.83
C PHE A 135 -14.45 2.58 -1.64
N LEU A 136 -15.69 2.23 -1.96
CA LEU A 136 -16.75 1.99 -0.97
C LEU A 136 -16.51 0.78 -0.05
N ARG A 137 -15.60 -0.13 -0.44
CA ARG A 137 -15.29 -1.35 0.33
C ARG A 137 -14.08 -1.21 1.24
N LEU A 138 -13.37 -0.07 1.21
CA LEU A 138 -12.21 0.15 2.07
C LEU A 138 -12.62 0.11 3.54
N ARG A 139 -11.88 -0.71 4.28
CA ARG A 139 -11.96 -0.88 5.74
C ARG A 139 -10.74 -0.28 6.43
N VAL A 140 -9.58 -0.32 5.77
CA VAL A 140 -8.33 0.20 6.33
C VAL A 140 -7.57 0.98 5.27
N VAL A 141 -7.12 2.18 5.64
CA VAL A 141 -6.24 3.03 4.85
C VAL A 141 -5.00 3.35 5.70
N VAL A 142 -3.84 2.84 5.28
CA VAL A 142 -2.59 3.07 5.99
C VAL A 142 -1.77 4.16 5.28
N LEU A 143 -1.55 5.27 5.97
CA LEU A 143 -0.71 6.36 5.52
C LEU A 143 0.68 6.24 6.16
N TRP A 144 1.69 6.00 5.33
CA TRP A 144 3.07 5.95 5.80
C TRP A 144 3.69 7.34 5.80
N ARG A 145 4.02 7.84 6.99
CA ARG A 145 4.80 9.07 7.16
C ARG A 145 6.30 8.76 7.24
N MET A 146 7.10 9.71 6.80
CA MET A 146 8.55 9.71 6.99
C MET A 146 8.92 10.03 8.44
N GLU A 147 10.12 9.63 8.86
CA GLU A 147 10.61 9.76 10.24
C GLU A 147 10.52 11.19 10.79
N TYR A 148 10.88 12.16 9.96
CA TYR A 148 10.95 13.58 10.33
C TYR A 148 9.59 14.30 10.29
N HIS A 149 8.51 13.61 9.92
CA HIS A 149 7.16 14.19 9.92
C HIS A 149 6.44 13.90 11.24
N ALA A 150 5.90 14.92 11.91
CA ALA A 150 5.05 14.72 13.08
C ALA A 150 3.67 14.19 12.64
N SER A 151 3.13 13.20 13.35
CA SER A 151 1.78 12.68 13.11
C SER A 151 0.71 13.75 13.29
N GLU A 152 0.93 14.66 14.24
CA GLU A 152 0.05 15.76 14.61
C GLU A 152 -0.18 16.73 13.46
N GLU A 153 0.84 16.96 12.63
CA GLU A 153 0.73 17.82 11.44
C GLU A 153 -0.20 17.20 10.39
N ILE A 154 -0.07 15.89 10.17
CA ILE A 154 -0.89 15.13 9.23
C ILE A 154 -2.35 15.14 9.71
N TYR A 155 -2.58 14.85 10.99
CA TYR A 155 -3.90 14.87 11.59
C TYR A 155 -4.54 16.26 11.57
N SER A 156 -3.78 17.30 11.93
CA SER A 156 -4.27 18.69 11.88
C SER A 156 -4.68 19.09 10.46
N ASN A 157 -3.92 18.66 9.45
CA ASN A 157 -4.28 18.91 8.06
C ASN A 157 -5.56 18.16 7.64
N MET A 158 -5.72 16.89 8.01
CA MET A 158 -6.94 16.13 7.73
C MET A 158 -8.18 16.74 8.42
N VAL A 159 -8.03 17.25 9.64
CA VAL A 159 -9.11 18.00 10.33
C VAL A 159 -9.49 19.26 9.56
N GLN A 160 -8.50 20.07 9.16
CA GLN A 160 -8.74 21.31 8.41
C GLN A 160 -9.44 21.08 7.07
N GLN A 161 -9.19 19.94 6.44
CA GLN A 161 -9.75 19.57 5.14
C GLN A 161 -11.02 18.72 5.24
N ASN A 162 -11.51 18.45 6.46
CA ASN A 162 -12.68 17.60 6.72
C ASN A 162 -12.55 16.18 6.13
N LEU A 163 -11.37 15.57 6.29
CA LEU A 163 -11.02 14.23 5.77
C LEU A 163 -10.84 13.20 6.88
N MET A 164 -11.37 13.50 8.06
CA MET A 164 -11.29 12.62 9.22
C MET A 164 -12.14 11.38 9.00
N ASP A 165 -11.51 10.21 9.05
CA ASP A 165 -12.15 8.93 8.85
C ASP A 165 -11.50 7.88 9.76
N HIS A 166 -12.30 7.11 10.49
CA HIS A 166 -11.86 6.08 11.43
C HIS A 166 -11.12 4.92 10.76
N ARG A 167 -11.19 4.80 9.43
CA ARG A 167 -10.46 3.79 8.67
C ARG A 167 -9.00 4.17 8.45
N ILE A 168 -8.60 5.41 8.77
CA ILE A 168 -7.26 5.92 8.54
C ILE A 168 -6.34 5.58 9.72
N VAL A 169 -5.20 4.97 9.39
CA VAL A 169 -4.11 4.69 10.33
C VAL A 169 -2.83 5.33 9.79
N VAL A 170 -2.14 6.12 10.62
CA VAL A 170 -0.87 6.74 10.26
C VAL A 170 0.29 5.97 10.91
N PHE A 171 1.15 5.38 10.10
CA PHE A 171 2.35 4.66 10.57
C PHE A 171 3.62 5.42 10.22
N ASN A 172 4.63 5.32 11.10
CA ASN A 172 5.98 5.82 10.83
C ASN A 172 6.79 4.72 10.13
N SER A 173 7.28 5.00 8.93
CA SER A 173 8.08 4.05 8.15
C SER A 173 9.39 3.64 8.84
N ALA A 174 9.99 4.51 9.67
CA ALA A 174 11.26 4.25 10.34
C ALA A 174 11.14 3.28 11.52
N HIS A 175 10.02 3.30 12.24
CA HIS A 175 9.79 2.38 13.35
C HIS A 175 9.16 1.07 12.90
N PHE A 176 8.73 0.96 11.64
CA PHE A 176 7.95 -0.19 11.21
C PHE A 176 8.74 -1.51 11.18
N THR A 177 10.04 -1.44 10.88
CA THR A 177 10.94 -2.60 10.94
C THR A 177 11.05 -3.20 12.34
N GLU A 178 10.72 -2.44 13.38
CA GLU A 178 10.71 -2.91 14.77
C GLU A 178 9.43 -3.70 15.10
N TYR A 179 8.36 -3.53 14.31
CA TYR A 179 7.05 -4.17 14.52
C TYR A 179 6.79 -5.35 13.58
N THR A 180 7.58 -5.53 12.52
CA THR A 180 7.56 -6.72 11.67
C THR A 180 8.36 -7.87 12.29
N GLY A 181 8.01 -8.22 13.54
CA GLY A 181 8.36 -9.53 14.06
C GLY A 181 7.75 -10.63 13.18
N SER A 182 8.31 -11.84 13.25
CA SER A 182 7.95 -13.00 12.42
C SER A 182 6.50 -13.53 12.57
N ILE A 183 5.58 -12.78 13.18
CA ILE A 183 4.31 -13.30 13.72
C ILE A 183 3.07 -12.59 13.13
N SER A 184 3.14 -11.33 12.67
CA SER A 184 1.97 -10.62 12.13
C SER A 184 2.30 -9.70 10.94
N SER A 185 1.41 -9.67 9.94
CA SER A 185 1.49 -8.70 8.85
C SER A 185 1.08 -7.30 9.36
N PHE A 186 1.62 -6.23 8.77
CA PHE A 186 1.26 -4.86 9.15
C PHE A 186 -0.24 -4.55 9.02
N TRP A 187 -0.93 -5.29 8.15
CA TRP A 187 -2.37 -5.18 7.97
C TRP A 187 -3.13 -5.57 9.23
N GLU A 188 -2.69 -6.60 9.95
CA GLU A 188 -3.34 -7.04 11.19
C GLU A 188 -3.23 -5.97 12.28
N ILE A 189 -2.08 -5.31 12.37
CA ILE A 189 -1.87 -4.18 13.29
C ILE A 189 -2.80 -3.02 12.91
N ALA A 190 -2.89 -2.69 11.63
CA ALA A 190 -3.76 -1.62 11.15
C ALA A 190 -5.25 -1.93 11.40
N GLU A 191 -5.68 -3.17 11.16
CA GLU A 191 -7.05 -3.63 11.46
C GLU A 191 -7.39 -3.48 12.95
N ARG A 192 -6.46 -3.85 13.85
CA ARG A 192 -6.64 -3.67 15.31
C ARG A 192 -6.81 -2.21 15.70
N VAL A 193 -6.03 -1.31 15.08
CA VAL A 193 -6.13 0.14 15.34
C VAL A 193 -7.48 0.67 14.87
N VAL A 194 -7.92 0.33 13.65
CA VAL A 194 -9.24 0.73 13.14
C VAL A 194 -10.36 0.20 14.03
N GLN A 195 -10.29 -1.06 14.46
CA GLN A 195 -11.29 -1.63 15.37
C GLN A 195 -11.36 -0.89 16.70
N TRP A 196 -10.21 -0.50 17.27
CA TRP A 196 -10.16 0.30 18.48
C TRP A 196 -10.75 1.70 18.25
N GLN A 197 -10.44 2.34 17.13
CA GLN A 197 -10.97 3.65 16.73
C GLN A 197 -12.51 3.62 16.62
N GLU A 198 -13.07 2.61 15.95
CA GLU A 198 -14.52 2.37 15.87
C GLU A 198 -15.16 2.22 17.25
N ASN A 199 -14.60 1.34 18.09
CA ASN A 199 -15.15 1.04 19.42
C ASN A 199 -15.13 2.25 20.36
N ASN A 200 -14.20 3.19 20.16
CA ASN A 200 -14.04 4.37 20.99
C ASN A 200 -14.61 5.65 20.35
N GLN A 201 -15.22 5.57 19.16
CA GLN A 201 -15.68 6.71 18.37
C GLN A 201 -14.57 7.76 18.13
N LYS A 202 -13.34 7.29 17.94
CA LYS A 202 -12.15 8.13 17.72
C LYS A 202 -11.73 8.02 16.26
N CYS A 203 -11.38 9.15 15.65
CA CYS A 203 -10.92 9.15 14.26
C CYS A 203 -9.39 9.14 14.12
N CYS A 204 -8.61 9.61 15.11
CA CYS A 204 -7.15 9.82 14.93
C CYS A 204 -6.29 9.70 16.19
N ASP A 205 -6.80 9.20 17.31
CA ASP A 205 -5.93 8.98 18.47
C ASP A 205 -5.17 7.68 18.28
N VAL A 206 -3.85 7.73 18.38
CA VAL A 206 -3.09 6.54 18.79
C VAL A 206 -3.33 6.40 20.29
N PRO A 207 -3.84 5.26 20.78
CA PRO A 207 -4.11 5.09 22.21
C PRO A 207 -2.84 5.36 23.03
N SER A 208 -2.84 6.48 23.76
CA SER A 208 -1.70 6.94 24.58
C SER A 208 -1.40 6.04 25.79
N ASN A 209 -2.30 5.11 26.10
CA ASN A 209 -2.17 4.13 27.18
C ASN A 209 -1.99 2.69 26.67
N ILE A 210 -1.92 2.47 25.36
CA ILE A 210 -1.59 1.15 24.83
C ILE A 210 -0.08 1.14 24.67
N SER A 211 0.58 0.43 25.57
CA SER A 211 1.99 0.14 25.39
C SER A 211 2.15 -0.54 24.03
N SER A 212 3.25 -0.33 23.33
CA SER A 212 3.55 -1.02 22.06
C SER A 212 3.41 -2.55 22.13
N PHE A 213 3.32 -3.11 23.34
CA PHE A 213 3.00 -4.50 23.64
C PHE A 213 1.50 -4.86 23.60
N ASP A 214 0.57 -3.96 23.96
CA ASP A 214 -0.87 -4.31 24.00
C ASP A 214 -1.53 -4.34 22.61
N LEU A 215 -0.87 -3.80 21.57
CA LEU A 215 -1.25 -4.00 20.17
C LEU A 215 -0.78 -5.36 19.61
N LEU A 216 0.06 -6.09 20.33
CA LEU A 216 0.71 -7.35 19.91
C LEU A 216 0.30 -8.58 20.74
N ALA A 217 -0.61 -8.44 21.72
CA ALA A 217 -1.22 -9.56 22.43
C ALA A 217 -2.46 -10.12 21.70
#